data_AF-A0A2S2QBN1-F1
#
_entry.id   AF-A0A2S2QBN1-F1
#
_cell.length_a   1.000
_cell.length_b   1.000
_cell.length_c   1.000
_cell.angle_alpha   90.00
_cell.angle_beta   90.00
_cell.angle_gamma   90.00
#
_symmetry.space_group_name_H-M   'P 1'
#
loop_
_entity.id
_entity.type
_entity.pdbx_description
1 polymer ?
#
loop_
_entity_poly.entity_id
_entity_poly.type
_entity_poly.pdbx_seq_one_letter_code
_entity_poly.pdbx_strand_id
1 'polypeptide(L)'
;MITVIDSEKGNIVNDILKKYQDGLMILKLYTTKGILNNASRNSLASVLVKHELQTEPNHQITKSKFLLLAEEIEMIFPTESKDTYYTPYCRTGQILIPTRGKLYDKYCNIKKKKIKKNWSPCHYTMC
;
A
#
# COMPACT_ATOMS: atom_id res chain seq x y z
N MET A 1 -29.94 10.90 -14.18
CA MET A 1 -29.31 11.30 -12.90
C MET A 1 -27.88 10.78 -12.92
N ILE A 2 -26.92 11.63 -13.31
CA ILE A 2 -25.49 11.32 -13.15
C ILE A 2 -25.01 12.24 -12.06
N THR A 3 -24.71 11.66 -10.91
CA THR A 3 -24.23 12.36 -9.72
C THR A 3 -22.88 12.99 -10.04
N VAL A 4 -22.86 14.32 -10.03
CA VAL A 4 -21.68 15.13 -9.73
C VAL A 4 -21.06 14.54 -8.46
N ILE A 5 -19.86 13.97 -8.57
CA ILE A 5 -19.05 13.59 -7.42
C ILE A 5 -17.99 14.67 -7.26
N ASP A 6 -18.18 15.42 -6.17
CA ASP A 6 -17.40 16.51 -5.63
C ASP A 6 -15.91 16.50 -5.98
N SER A 7 -15.52 17.47 -6.81
CA SER A 7 -14.17 17.69 -7.34
C SER A 7 -13.22 18.41 -6.37
N GLU A 8 -13.46 18.42 -5.05
CA GLU A 8 -12.67 19.25 -4.11
C GLU A 8 -11.95 18.49 -2.99
N LYS A 9 -11.95 17.16 -2.98
CA LYS A 9 -10.98 16.39 -2.18
C LYS A 9 -9.89 15.84 -3.07
N GLY A 10 -8.69 16.43 -2.98
CA GLY A 10 -7.49 15.87 -3.61
C GLY A 10 -7.32 14.42 -3.19
N ASN A 11 -7.15 13.53 -4.18
CA ASN A 11 -6.90 12.12 -3.93
C ASN A 11 -5.45 11.93 -3.49
N ILE A 12 -5.25 11.47 -2.25
CA ILE A 12 -3.93 11.36 -1.62
C ILE A 12 -3.06 10.37 -2.39
N VAL A 13 -3.58 9.23 -2.82
CA VAL A 13 -2.86 8.25 -3.66
C VAL A 13 -2.36 8.91 -4.95
N ASN A 14 -3.19 9.70 -5.64
CA ASN A 14 -2.78 10.40 -6.87
C ASN A 14 -1.65 11.40 -6.60
N ASP A 15 -1.77 12.16 -5.51
CA ASP A 15 -0.78 13.16 -5.12
C ASP A 15 0.55 12.49 -4.72
N ILE A 16 0.49 11.36 -4.02
CA ILE A 16 1.68 10.55 -3.73
C ILE A 16 2.29 10.05 -5.03
N LEU A 17 1.51 9.46 -5.95
CA LEU A 17 2.05 8.91 -7.20
C LEU A 17 2.74 9.97 -8.06
N LYS A 18 2.21 11.19 -8.11
CA LYS A 18 2.83 12.30 -8.84
C LYS A 18 4.18 12.75 -8.27
N LYS A 19 4.46 12.48 -6.98
CA LYS A 19 5.74 12.83 -6.34
C LYS A 19 6.89 11.89 -6.70
N TYR A 20 6.61 10.68 -7.21
CA TYR A 20 7.63 9.65 -7.44
C TYR A 20 7.67 9.20 -8.90
N GLN A 21 8.87 8.99 -9.44
CA GLN A 21 9.06 8.51 -10.83
C GLN A 21 8.34 7.18 -11.10
N ASP A 22 8.45 6.22 -10.18
CA ASP A 22 7.73 4.95 -10.26
C ASP A 22 6.21 5.16 -10.30
N GLY A 23 5.72 6.16 -9.54
CA GLY A 23 4.30 6.53 -9.50
C GLY A 23 3.81 7.13 -10.82
N LEU A 24 4.58 8.05 -11.41
CA LEU A 24 4.31 8.61 -12.73
C LEU A 24 4.27 7.52 -13.81
N MET A 25 5.18 6.53 -13.74
CA MET A 25 5.18 5.41 -14.67
C MET A 25 3.93 4.53 -14.53
N ILE A 26 3.47 4.28 -13.29
CA ILE A 26 2.22 3.54 -13.04
C ILE A 26 1.02 4.27 -13.65
N LEU A 27 0.91 5.58 -13.41
CA LEU A 27 -0.16 6.40 -13.98
C LEU A 27 -0.15 6.32 -15.52
N LYS A 28 1.02 6.51 -16.14
CA LYS A 28 1.18 6.42 -17.61
C LYS A 28 0.81 5.04 -18.15
N LEU A 29 1.25 3.97 -17.49
CA LEU A 29 0.91 2.59 -17.89
C LEU A 29 -0.58 2.33 -17.81
N TYR A 30 -1.25 2.84 -16.77
CA TYR A 30 -2.68 2.70 -16.64
C TYR A 30 -3.44 3.51 -17.70
N THR A 31 -3.06 4.75 -17.96
CA THR A 31 -3.68 5.58 -19.01
C THR A 31 -3.58 4.91 -20.40
N THR A 32 -2.50 4.19 -20.66
CA THR A 32 -2.29 3.52 -21.95
C THR A 32 -2.96 2.15 -22.07
N LYS A 33 -3.10 1.38 -20.99
CA LYS A 33 -3.61 0.00 -21.02
C LYS A 33 -4.98 -0.19 -20.37
N GLY A 34 -5.41 0.72 -19.53
CA GLY A 34 -6.62 0.63 -18.69
C GLY A 34 -6.54 -0.39 -17.55
N ILE A 35 -5.44 -1.13 -17.41
CA ILE A 35 -5.26 -2.19 -16.41
C ILE A 35 -3.84 -2.15 -15.82
N LEU A 36 -3.73 -2.52 -14.53
CA LEU A 36 -2.44 -2.73 -13.89
C LEU A 36 -2.03 -4.21 -13.97
N ASN A 37 -0.77 -4.47 -14.28
CA ASN A 37 -0.22 -5.81 -14.20
C ASN A 37 0.39 -6.06 -12.81
N ASN A 38 0.77 -7.30 -12.50
CA ASN A 38 1.29 -7.62 -11.17
C ASN A 38 2.55 -6.81 -10.80
N ALA A 39 3.41 -6.48 -11.79
CA ALA A 39 4.59 -5.67 -11.56
C ALA A 39 4.23 -4.23 -11.17
N SER A 40 3.32 -3.57 -11.91
CA SER A 40 2.86 -2.22 -11.58
C SER A 40 2.09 -2.17 -10.26
N ARG A 41 1.27 -3.19 -9.95
CA ARG A 41 0.60 -3.32 -8.64
C ARG A 41 1.61 -3.42 -7.48
N ASN A 42 2.70 -4.17 -7.67
CA ASN A 42 3.75 -4.30 -6.67
C ASN A 42 4.55 -3.00 -6.51
N SER A 43 4.80 -2.27 -7.60
CA SER A 43 5.43 -0.94 -7.57
C SER A 43 4.51 0.08 -6.89
N LEU A 44 3.21 0.06 -7.19
CA LEU A 44 2.18 0.90 -6.55
C LEU A 44 2.20 0.74 -5.04
N ALA A 45 2.05 -0.50 -4.56
CA ALA A 45 2.13 -0.78 -3.13
C ALA A 45 3.47 -0.37 -2.52
N SER A 46 4.57 -0.49 -3.28
CA SER A 46 5.88 -0.05 -2.83
C SER A 46 5.99 1.46 -2.67
N VAL A 47 5.48 2.25 -3.61
CA VAL A 47 5.53 3.71 -3.57
C VAL A 47 4.73 4.21 -2.38
N LEU A 48 3.47 3.78 -2.25
CA LEU A 48 2.57 4.23 -1.19
C LEU A 48 3.09 3.88 0.20
N VAL A 49 3.46 2.61 0.44
CA VAL A 49 3.95 2.19 1.76
C VAL A 49 5.26 2.87 2.13
N LYS A 50 6.17 3.08 1.17
CA LYS A 50 7.42 3.80 1.46
C LYS A 50 7.15 5.26 1.81
N HIS A 51 6.24 5.92 1.08
CA HIS A 51 5.85 7.30 1.36
C HIS A 51 5.31 7.43 2.79
N GLU A 52 4.28 6.66 3.15
CA GLU A 52 3.68 6.73 4.49
C GLU A 52 4.71 6.40 5.60
N LEU A 53 5.59 5.42 5.39
CA LEU A 53 6.65 5.09 6.34
C LEU A 53 7.69 6.19 6.51
N GLN A 54 7.89 7.05 5.51
CA GLN A 54 8.82 8.19 5.57
C GLN A 54 8.18 9.42 6.21
N THR A 55 6.87 9.61 6.01
CA THR A 55 6.12 10.76 6.51
C THR A 55 5.70 10.58 7.98
N GLU A 56 5.44 9.35 8.42
CA GLU A 56 4.96 9.08 9.78
C GLU A 56 6.11 9.01 10.81
N PRO A 57 6.08 9.81 11.90
CA PRO A 57 7.16 9.86 12.90
C PRO A 57 7.49 8.49 13.51
N ASN A 58 6.45 7.69 13.75
CA ASN A 58 6.56 6.36 14.35
C ASN A 58 6.88 5.27 13.32
N HIS A 59 7.06 5.62 12.04
CA HIS A 59 7.31 4.68 10.94
C HIS A 59 6.30 3.52 10.92
N GLN A 60 5.03 3.85 11.16
CA GLN A 60 3.93 2.91 11.27
C GLN A 60 2.74 3.41 10.46
N ILE A 61 2.08 2.48 9.78
CA ILE A 61 0.87 2.75 9.01
C ILE A 61 -0.30 2.15 9.80
N THR A 62 -1.30 2.98 10.09
CA THR A 62 -2.50 2.57 10.84
C THR A 62 -3.48 1.79 9.96
N LYS A 63 -4.39 1.03 10.57
CA LYS A 63 -5.46 0.32 9.87
C LYS A 63 -6.32 1.26 9.01
N SER A 64 -6.70 2.42 9.57
CA SER A 64 -7.50 3.42 8.85
C SER A 64 -6.78 3.95 7.63
N LYS A 65 -5.46 4.19 7.73
CA LYS A 65 -4.66 4.61 6.58
C LYS A 65 -4.61 3.55 5.48
N PHE A 66 -4.46 2.27 5.84
CA PHE A 66 -4.51 1.19 4.84
C PHE A 66 -5.86 1.09 4.12
N LEU A 67 -6.97 1.24 4.85
CA LEU A 67 -8.32 1.27 4.26
C LEU A 67 -8.47 2.46 3.31
N LEU A 68 -8.09 3.66 3.75
CA LEU A 68 -8.15 4.88 2.95
C LEU A 68 -7.36 4.72 1.64
N LEU A 69 -6.11 4.24 1.72
CA LEU A 69 -5.29 4.02 0.52
C LEU A 69 -5.93 2.99 -0.42
N ALA A 70 -6.51 1.91 0.11
CA ALA A 70 -7.14 0.89 -0.71
C ALA A 70 -8.39 1.41 -1.44
N GLU A 71 -9.21 2.22 -0.77
CA GLU A 71 -10.38 2.89 -1.35
C GLU A 71 -9.98 3.90 -2.43
N GLU A 72 -8.96 4.72 -2.17
CA GLU A 72 -8.47 5.69 -3.16
C GLU A 72 -7.81 5.02 -4.38
N ILE A 73 -7.18 3.86 -4.19
CA ILE A 73 -6.65 3.05 -5.31
C ILE A 73 -7.79 2.58 -6.21
N GLU A 74 -8.86 2.02 -5.66
CA GLU A 74 -10.04 1.58 -6.41
C GLU A 74 -10.70 2.77 -7.15
N MET A 75 -10.69 3.95 -6.54
CA MET A 75 -11.19 5.18 -7.16
C MET A 75 -10.35 5.66 -8.36
N ILE A 76 -9.02 5.60 -8.30
CA ILE A 76 -8.14 6.02 -9.43
C ILE A 76 -8.04 4.93 -10.49
N PHE A 77 -8.07 3.67 -10.06
CA PHE A 77 -7.91 2.51 -10.91
C PHE A 77 -9.17 1.63 -10.81
N PRO A 78 -10.29 1.98 -11.48
CA PRO A 78 -11.56 1.25 -11.37
C PRO A 78 -11.52 -0.24 -11.74
N THR A 79 -10.46 -0.70 -12.41
CA THR A 79 -10.25 -2.14 -12.71
C THR A 79 -9.58 -2.91 -11.57
N GLU A 80 -9.16 -2.21 -10.52
CA GLU A 80 -8.63 -2.76 -9.30
C GLU A 80 -9.71 -2.87 -8.23
N SER A 81 -9.53 -3.78 -7.27
CA SER A 81 -10.40 -3.90 -6.10
C SER A 81 -9.64 -3.55 -4.83
N LYS A 82 -10.24 -2.75 -3.95
CA LYS A 82 -9.64 -2.36 -2.66
C LYS A 82 -9.19 -3.57 -1.81
N ASP A 83 -9.93 -4.68 -1.87
CA ASP A 83 -9.61 -5.92 -1.14
C ASP A 83 -8.29 -6.57 -1.60
N THR A 84 -7.85 -6.27 -2.83
CA THR A 84 -6.53 -6.71 -3.33
C THR A 84 -5.39 -6.00 -2.58
N TYR A 85 -5.63 -4.78 -2.10
CA TYR A 85 -4.64 -3.92 -1.48
C TYR A 85 -4.66 -4.02 0.03
N TYR A 86 -5.85 -4.09 0.64
CA TYR A 86 -6.00 -4.30 2.07
C TYR A 86 -7.35 -4.93 2.45
N THR A 87 -7.31 -6.10 3.06
CA THR A 87 -8.43 -6.68 3.81
C THR A 87 -8.03 -6.74 5.28
N PRO A 88 -8.77 -6.10 6.20
CA PRO A 88 -8.46 -6.15 7.61
C PRO A 88 -8.78 -7.53 8.20
N TYR A 89 -8.13 -7.85 9.33
CA TYR A 89 -8.50 -9.02 10.13
C TYR A 89 -9.99 -8.99 10.50
N CYS A 90 -10.67 -10.11 10.28
CA CYS A 90 -12.06 -10.31 10.66
C CYS A 90 -12.23 -11.70 11.26
N ARG A 91 -12.92 -11.80 12.39
CA ARG A 91 -13.28 -13.08 13.02
C ARG A 91 -14.77 -13.08 13.32
N THR A 92 -15.48 -14.00 12.67
CA THR A 92 -16.94 -14.15 12.82
C THR A 92 -17.23 -15.62 13.10
N GLY A 93 -17.51 -15.94 14.37
CA GLY A 93 -17.67 -17.31 14.83
C GLY A 93 -16.42 -18.16 14.55
N GLN A 94 -16.58 -19.17 13.68
CA GLN A 94 -15.52 -20.07 13.24
C GLN A 94 -14.73 -19.54 12.03
N ILE A 95 -15.23 -18.53 11.33
CA ILE A 95 -14.56 -17.96 10.15
C ILE A 95 -13.51 -16.96 10.63
N LEU A 96 -12.26 -17.18 10.22
CA LEU A 96 -11.13 -16.30 10.48
C LEU A 96 -10.54 -15.84 9.15
N ILE A 97 -10.55 -14.53 8.93
CA ILE A 97 -9.91 -13.87 7.80
C ILE A 97 -8.70 -13.12 8.36
N PRO A 98 -7.47 -13.55 8.04
CA PRO A 98 -6.28 -12.81 8.45
C PRO A 98 -6.18 -11.48 7.70
N THR A 99 -5.47 -10.51 8.28
CA THR A 99 -5.11 -9.30 7.55
C THR A 99 -4.27 -9.68 6.33
N ARG A 100 -4.67 -9.20 5.16
CA ARG A 100 -3.98 -9.52 3.89
C ARG A 100 -4.05 -8.35 2.92
N GLY A 101 -3.28 -8.44 1.84
CA GLY A 101 -3.32 -7.49 0.73
C GLY A 101 -1.96 -6.87 0.44
N LYS A 102 -1.79 -6.38 -0.78
CA LYS A 102 -0.49 -5.93 -1.29
C LYS A 102 0.16 -4.81 -0.46
N LEU A 103 -0.64 -3.88 0.07
CA LEU A 103 -0.11 -2.80 0.93
C LEU A 103 0.43 -3.37 2.24
N TYR A 104 -0.35 -4.24 2.89
CA TYR A 104 0.04 -4.85 4.16
C TYR A 104 1.26 -5.77 4.01
N ASP A 105 1.26 -6.62 2.98
CA ASP A 105 2.37 -7.53 2.69
C ASP A 105 3.67 -6.75 2.46
N LYS A 106 3.59 -5.64 1.71
CA LYS A 106 4.74 -4.77 1.46
C LYS A 106 5.25 -4.12 2.74
N TYR A 107 4.36 -3.62 3.59
CA TYR A 107 4.71 -3.05 4.89
C TYR A 107 5.41 -4.07 5.80
N CYS A 108 4.85 -5.27 5.94
CA CYS A 108 5.47 -6.36 6.70
C CYS A 108 6.85 -6.73 6.16
N ASN A 109 7.01 -6.81 4.84
CA ASN A 109 8.29 -7.11 4.20
C ASN A 109 9.34 -6.02 4.45
N ILE A 110 8.96 -4.74 4.42
CA ILE A 110 9.86 -3.63 4.74
C ILE A 110 10.28 -3.69 6.22
N LYS A 111 9.33 -3.91 7.14
CA LYS A 111 9.64 -4.05 8.57
C LYS A 111 10.58 -5.21 8.85
N LYS A 112 10.31 -6.40 8.28
CA LYS A 112 11.19 -7.57 8.39
C LYS A 112 12.61 -7.27 7.90
N LYS A 113 12.76 -6.55 6.77
CA LYS A 113 14.07 -6.15 6.25
C LYS A 113 14.79 -5.16 7.17
N LYS A 114 14.09 -4.18 7.77
CA LYS A 114 14.68 -3.26 8.75
C LYS A 114 15.20 -4.01 9.98
N ILE A 115 14.42 -4.94 10.53
CA ILE A 115 14.83 -5.77 11.67
C ILE A 115 16.10 -6.57 11.35
N LYS A 116 16.14 -7.24 10.19
CA LYS A 116 17.33 -8.01 9.76
C LYS A 116 18.58 -7.15 9.56
N LYS A 117 18.43 -5.88 9.13
CA LYS A 117 19.57 -4.96 9.01
C LYS A 117 20.08 -4.47 10.36
N ASN A 118 19.20 -4.33 11.34
CA ASN A 118 19.57 -3.92 12.71
C ASN A 118 20.05 -5.11 13.56
N TRP A 119 19.94 -6.33 13.04
CA TRP A 119 20.47 -7.53 13.66
C TRP A 119 21.98 -7.63 13.41
N SER A 120 22.78 -7.23 14.39
CA SER A 120 24.18 -7.65 14.49
C SER A 120 24.22 -9.01 15.20
N PRO A 121 24.85 -10.06 14.64
CA PRO A 121 25.06 -11.28 15.39
C PRO A 121 26.00 -10.96 16.56
N CYS A 122 25.49 -11.08 17.79
CA CYS A 122 26.34 -11.09 18.97
C CYS A 122 27.36 -12.23 18.79
N HIS A 123 28.65 -11.91 18.76
CA HIS A 123 29.73 -12.91 18.81
C HIS A 123 29.56 -13.68 20.12
N TYR A 124 29.03 -14.90 20.04
CA TYR A 124 29.20 -15.88 21.10
C TYR A 124 30.64 -16.39 20.98
N THR A 125 31.56 -15.76 21.69
CA THR A 125 32.77 -16.46 22.11
C THR A 125 32.34 -17.54 23.08
N MET A 126 32.31 -18.78 22.61
CA MET A 126 32.33 -19.93 23.51
C MET A 126 33.68 -19.93 24.23
N CYS A 127 33.65 -19.62 25.53
CA CYS A 127 34.61 -20.06 26.52
C CYS A 127 33.80 -20.55 27.72
#